data_AF-A0ABD2RE85-F1
#
_entry.id   AF-A0ABD2RE85-F1
#
_cell.length_a   1.000
_cell.length_b   1.000
_cell.length_c   1.000
_cell.angle_alpha   90.00
_cell.angle_beta   90.00
_cell.angle_gamma   90.00
#
_symmetry.space_group_name_H-M   'P 1'
#
loop_
_entity.id
_entity.type
_entity.pdbx_description
1 polymer ?
#
loop_
_entity_poly.entity_id
_entity_poly.type
_entity_poly.pdbx_seq_one_letter_code
_entity_poly.pdbx_strand_id
1 'polypeptide(L)'
;MAKIILKCIGTHYNDVYPNWSSIPLNTQGQMFNEFKKYYVWAPEHEEDVQVNFKLKASKLLSCTFCDCRRENRMPKFMLPDRWALLLEHWSTNEKFKKRSEIGKMARASEKGGSLHTGGAISQVTRKERM
;
A
#
# COMPACT_ATOMS: atom_id res chain seq x y z
N MET A 1 2.01 -9.90 -11.19
CA MET A 1 1.90 -8.44 -10.99
C MET A 1 2.56 -7.96 -9.70
N ALA A 2 2.11 -8.35 -8.50
CA ALA A 2 2.64 -7.82 -7.23
C ALA A 2 4.17 -7.96 -7.04
N LYS A 3 4.74 -9.12 -7.40
CA LYS A 3 6.20 -9.36 -7.37
C LYS A 3 6.99 -8.40 -8.27
N ILE A 4 6.45 -8.09 -9.46
CA ILE A 4 7.09 -7.18 -10.42
C ILE A 4 7.03 -5.74 -9.90
N ILE A 5 5.88 -5.30 -9.40
CA ILE A 5 5.77 -3.95 -8.81
C ILE A 5 6.77 -3.79 -7.66
N LEU A 6 6.84 -4.76 -6.73
CA LEU A 6 7.79 -4.69 -5.63
C LEU A 6 9.26 -4.70 -6.11
N LYS A 7 9.56 -5.46 -7.17
CA LYS A 7 10.88 -5.42 -7.83
C LYS A 7 11.17 -4.00 -8.35
N CYS A 8 10.25 -3.39 -9.08
CA CYS A 8 10.41 -2.04 -9.63
C CYS A 8 10.62 -0.99 -8.52
N ILE A 9 9.86 -1.11 -7.42
CA ILE A 9 10.06 -0.28 -6.23
C ILE A 9 11.48 -0.49 -5.71
N GLY A 10 11.87 -1.74 -5.45
CA GLY A 10 13.17 -2.08 -4.89
C GLY A 10 14.36 -1.57 -5.71
N THR A 11 14.27 -1.63 -7.04
CA THR A 11 15.32 -1.12 -7.95
C THR A 11 15.61 0.37 -7.75
N HIS A 12 14.58 1.17 -7.46
CA HIS A 12 14.70 2.63 -7.32
C HIS A 12 14.51 3.12 -5.88
N TYR A 13 14.46 2.23 -4.90
CA TYR A 13 14.30 2.59 -3.50
C TYR A 13 15.67 2.98 -2.91
N ASN A 14 16.05 4.25 -3.10
CA ASN A 14 17.40 4.73 -2.87
C ASN A 14 17.60 5.57 -1.60
N ASP A 15 16.59 5.72 -0.75
CA ASP A 15 16.65 6.49 0.50
C ASP A 15 15.60 6.01 1.52
N VAL A 16 15.48 6.69 2.66
CA VAL A 16 14.58 6.38 3.77
C VAL A 16 13.20 7.01 3.52
N TYR A 17 12.28 6.22 2.94
CA TYR A 17 10.90 6.64 2.66
C TYR A 17 9.87 5.83 3.45
N PRO A 18 9.35 6.34 4.59
CA PRO A 18 8.45 5.58 5.46
C PRO A 18 7.09 5.24 4.84
N ASN A 19 6.70 5.91 3.75
CA ASN A 19 5.50 5.60 2.97
C ASN A 19 5.64 6.05 1.50
N TRP A 20 4.72 5.61 0.64
CA TRP A 20 4.76 5.96 -0.79
C TRP A 20 4.80 7.46 -1.05
N SER A 21 3.98 8.24 -0.34
CA SER A 21 3.88 9.69 -0.54
C SER A 21 5.15 10.44 -0.12
N SER A 22 6.03 9.83 0.68
CA SER A 22 7.34 10.41 1.02
C SER A 22 8.40 10.20 -0.07
N ILE A 23 8.15 9.35 -1.07
CA ILE A 23 9.06 9.12 -2.18
C ILE A 23 8.95 10.32 -3.15
N PRO A 24 10.06 10.94 -3.58
CA PRO A 24 10.04 12.02 -4.57
C PRO A 24 9.33 11.60 -5.86
N LEU A 25 8.59 12.53 -6.47
CA LEU A 25 7.82 12.26 -7.70
C LEU A 25 8.71 11.74 -8.84
N ASN A 26 9.94 12.25 -8.95
CA ASN A 26 10.91 11.76 -9.93
C ASN A 26 11.21 10.26 -9.70
N THR A 27 11.48 9.86 -8.46
CA THR A 27 11.73 8.46 -8.10
C THR A 27 10.48 7.59 -8.32
N GLN A 28 9.29 8.07 -8.01
CA GLN A 28 8.03 7.37 -8.35
C GLN A 28 7.89 7.18 -9.87
N GLY A 29 8.26 8.20 -10.65
CA GLY A 29 8.31 8.13 -12.12
C GLY A 29 9.30 7.09 -12.63
N GLN A 30 10.49 6.99 -12.03
CA GLN A 30 11.46 5.95 -12.35
C GLN A 30 10.94 4.55 -12.04
N MET A 31 10.29 4.35 -10.89
CA MET A 31 9.64 3.07 -10.54
C MET A 31 8.56 2.68 -11.56
N PHE A 32 7.80 3.65 -12.07
CA PHE A 32 6.80 3.41 -13.11
C PHE A 32 7.42 3.12 -14.49
N ASN A 33 8.49 3.83 -14.84
CA ASN A 33 9.23 3.57 -16.08
C ASN A 33 9.89 2.18 -16.06
N GLU A 34 10.35 1.71 -14.91
CA GLU A 34 10.82 0.33 -14.76
C GLU A 34 9.68 -0.68 -14.93
N PHE A 35 8.49 -0.38 -14.41
CA PHE A 35 7.30 -1.21 -14.59
C PHE A 35 6.88 -1.33 -16.07
N LYS A 36 7.00 -0.23 -16.84
CA LYS A 36 6.75 -0.21 -18.30
C LYS A 36 7.61 -1.17 -19.11
N LYS A 37 8.75 -1.63 -18.58
CA LYS A 37 9.59 -2.64 -19.27
C LYS A 37 8.96 -4.04 -19.25
N TYR A 38 8.00 -4.30 -18.37
CA TYR A 38 7.40 -5.63 -18.18
C TYR A 38 6.00 -5.75 -18.78
N TYR A 39 5.36 -4.64 -19.13
CA TYR A 39 3.97 -4.59 -19.53
C TYR A 39 3.78 -3.57 -20.64
N VAL A 40 2.88 -3.88 -21.58
CA VAL A 40 2.51 -3.03 -22.71
C VAL A 40 1.01 -2.80 -22.66
N TRP A 41 0.57 -1.60 -23.01
CA TRP A 41 -0.84 -1.20 -23.10
C TRP A 41 -1.00 -0.16 -24.22
N ALA A 42 -2.25 0.07 -24.63
CA ALA A 42 -2.57 1.12 -25.60
C ALA A 42 -2.33 2.51 -24.99
N PRO A 43 -1.82 3.50 -25.75
CA PRO A 43 -1.48 4.83 -25.21
C PRO A 43 -2.64 5.53 -24.49
N GLU A 44 -3.88 5.29 -24.90
CA GLU A 44 -5.10 5.81 -24.26
C GLU A 44 -5.26 5.41 -22.79
N HIS A 45 -4.60 4.35 -22.34
CA HIS A 45 -4.66 3.87 -20.95
C HIS A 45 -3.46 4.27 -20.09
N GLU A 46 -2.50 5.08 -20.59
CA GLU A 46 -1.29 5.44 -19.83
C GLU A 46 -1.62 6.06 -18.47
N GLU A 47 -2.58 6.99 -18.43
CA GLU A 47 -2.99 7.67 -17.20
C GLU A 47 -3.65 6.71 -16.20
N ASP A 48 -4.61 5.91 -16.68
CA ASP A 48 -5.29 4.90 -15.87
C ASP A 48 -4.32 3.88 -15.29
N VAL A 49 -3.37 3.41 -16.10
CA VAL A 49 -2.34 2.46 -15.68
C VAL A 49 -1.40 3.11 -14.67
N GLN A 50 -1.04 4.38 -14.85
CA GLN A 50 -0.20 5.10 -13.89
C GLN A 50 -0.90 5.27 -12.53
N VAL A 51 -2.19 5.64 -12.52
CA VAL A 51 -2.99 5.77 -11.29
C VAL A 51 -3.10 4.41 -10.59
N ASN A 52 -3.43 3.36 -11.33
CA ASN A 52 -3.52 2.00 -10.81
C ASN A 52 -2.17 1.48 -10.28
N PHE A 53 -1.08 1.80 -10.96
CA PHE A 53 0.27 1.46 -10.50
C PHE A 53 0.57 2.13 -9.17
N LYS A 54 0.36 3.46 -9.05
CA LYS A 54 0.59 4.20 -7.80
C LYS A 54 -0.21 3.62 -6.64
N LEU A 55 -1.50 3.32 -6.85
CA LEU A 55 -2.37 2.73 -5.85
C LEU A 55 -1.84 1.36 -5.37
N LYS A 56 -1.51 0.48 -6.32
CA LYS A 56 -1.00 -0.87 -6.00
C LYS A 56 0.38 -0.82 -5.35
N ALA A 57 1.28 0.03 -5.85
CA ALA A 57 2.63 0.20 -5.32
C ALA A 57 2.61 0.72 -3.89
N SER A 58 1.78 1.73 -3.60
CA SER A 58 1.59 2.26 -2.25
C SER A 58 1.09 1.21 -1.27
N LYS A 59 0.07 0.44 -1.67
CA LYS A 59 -0.48 -0.66 -0.86
C LYS A 59 0.57 -1.75 -0.62
N LEU A 60 1.27 -2.20 -1.67
CA LEU A 60 2.28 -3.24 -1.57
C LEU A 60 3.46 -2.83 -0.69
N LEU A 61 3.95 -1.60 -0.82
CA LEU A 61 5.02 -1.08 0.04
C LEU A 61 4.60 -1.09 1.51
N SER A 62 3.40 -0.57 1.80
CA SER A 62 2.85 -0.50 3.15
C SER A 62 2.66 -1.89 3.78
N CYS A 63 2.12 -2.84 3.01
CA CYS A 63 1.98 -4.23 3.45
C CYS A 63 3.35 -4.87 3.70
N THR A 64 4.29 -4.71 2.77
CA THR A 64 5.65 -5.25 2.90
C THR A 64 6.31 -4.75 4.18
N PHE A 65 6.26 -3.45 4.48
CA PHE A 65 6.80 -2.89 5.72
C PHE A 65 6.07 -3.37 6.98
N CYS A 66 4.75 -3.57 6.91
CA CYS A 66 3.98 -4.14 8.01
C CYS A 66 4.46 -5.56 8.34
N ASP A 67 4.56 -6.41 7.31
CA ASP A 67 4.98 -7.81 7.46
C ASP A 67 6.43 -7.90 7.92
N CYS A 68 7.33 -7.10 7.34
CA CYS A 68 8.74 -7.01 7.71
C CYS A 68 8.92 -6.61 9.18
N ARG A 69 8.16 -5.63 9.68
CA ARG A 69 8.19 -5.26 11.11
C ARG A 69 7.63 -6.35 12.02
N ARG A 70 6.55 -7.00 11.61
CA ARG A 70 5.92 -8.08 12.39
C ARG A 70 6.84 -9.29 12.54
N GLU A 71 7.56 -9.63 11.47
CA GLU A 71 8.49 -10.77 11.43
C GLU A 71 9.91 -10.41 11.86
N ASN A 72 10.17 -9.14 12.17
CA ASN A 72 11.50 -8.59 12.43
C ASN A 72 12.52 -8.95 11.33
N ARG A 73 12.10 -8.83 10.07
CA ARG A 73 12.88 -9.15 8.87
C ARG A 73 12.94 -7.94 7.95
N MET A 74 14.12 -7.63 7.43
CA MET A 74 14.31 -6.52 6.50
C MET A 74 13.82 -6.89 5.09
N PRO A 75 13.22 -5.95 4.33
CA PRO A 75 12.95 -6.14 2.90
C PRO A 75 14.24 -6.42 2.11
N LYS A 76 14.20 -7.38 1.18
CA LYS A 76 15.39 -7.80 0.38
C LYS A 76 16.02 -6.69 -0.46
N PHE A 77 15.25 -5.66 -0.82
CA PHE A 77 15.71 -4.55 -1.65
C PHE A 77 16.29 -3.38 -0.83
N MET A 78 16.38 -3.52 0.49
CA MET A 78 16.81 -2.45 1.38
C MET A 78 18.15 -2.76 2.02
N LEU A 79 18.92 -1.71 2.32
CA LEU A 79 20.16 -1.81 3.08
C LEU A 79 19.90 -1.76 4.60
N PRO A 80 20.69 -2.48 5.43
CA PRO A 80 20.45 -2.56 6.88
C PRO A 80 20.42 -1.23 7.62
N ASP A 81 21.28 -0.29 7.24
CA ASP A 81 21.35 1.07 7.76
C ASP A 81 20.03 1.85 7.54
N ARG A 82 19.49 1.80 6.32
CA ARG A 82 18.21 2.45 5.99
C ARG A 82 17.04 1.79 6.71
N TRP A 83 17.08 0.47 6.85
CA TRP A 83 16.06 -0.24 7.62
C TRP A 83 16.06 0.18 9.09
N ALA A 84 17.24 0.32 9.71
CA ALA A 84 17.37 0.81 11.07
C ALA A 84 16.76 2.21 11.24
N LEU A 85 17.06 3.13 10.31
CA LEU A 85 16.48 4.49 10.32
C LEU A 85 14.96 4.47 10.15
N LEU A 86 14.39 3.56 9.35
CA LEU A 86 12.94 3.40 9.24
C LEU A 86 12.32 2.87 10.54
N LEU A 87 12.96 1.88 11.18
CA LEU A 87 12.51 1.36 12.47
C LEU A 87 12.50 2.45 13.53
N GLU A 88 13.55 3.26 13.59
CA GLU A 88 13.63 4.43 14.47
C GLU A 88 12.54 5.45 14.15
N HIS A 89 12.32 5.77 12.87
CA HIS A 89 11.23 6.66 12.47
C HIS A 89 9.87 6.16 12.98
N TRP A 90 9.57 4.87 12.83
CA TRP A 90 8.27 4.34 13.26
C TRP A 90 8.14 4.19 14.77
N SER A 91 9.24 4.05 15.51
CA SER A 91 9.22 4.01 16.99
C SER A 91 9.13 5.39 17.63
N THR A 92 9.62 6.43 16.95
CA THR A 92 9.65 7.81 17.45
C THR A 92 8.51 8.68 16.92
N ASN A 93 7.96 8.39 15.74
CA ASN A 93 6.92 9.20 15.13
C ASN A 93 5.55 9.02 15.82
N GLU A 94 5.19 9.98 16.67
CA GLU A 94 3.93 10.00 17.43
C GLU A 94 2.68 9.94 16.54
N LYS A 95 2.69 10.59 15.37
CA LYS A 95 1.54 10.53 14.44
C LYS A 95 1.36 9.10 13.91
N PHE A 96 2.46 8.41 13.61
CA PHE A 96 2.41 7.02 13.17
C PHE A 96 1.91 6.10 14.29
N LYS A 97 2.47 6.24 15.50
CA LYS A 97 2.07 5.45 16.67
C LYS A 97 0.58 5.59 16.98
N LYS A 98 0.08 6.83 17.04
CA LYS A 98 -1.35 7.11 17.29
C LYS A 98 -2.26 6.42 16.26
N ARG A 99 -1.91 6.53 14.97
CA ARG A 99 -2.68 5.86 13.89
C ARG A 99 -2.61 4.34 13.99
N SER A 100 -1.43 3.80 14.29
CA SER A 100 -1.26 2.36 14.47
C SER A 100 -2.09 1.84 15.64
N GLU A 101 -2.12 2.56 16.75
CA GLU A 101 -2.87 2.18 17.94
C GLU A 101 -4.38 2.24 17.71
N ILE A 102 -4.88 3.32 17.11
CA ILE A 102 -6.29 3.40 16.67
C ILE A 102 -6.64 2.21 15.76
N GLY A 103 -5.76 1.88 14.82
CA GLY A 103 -5.96 0.75 13.93
C GLY A 103 -5.98 -0.61 14.65
N LYS A 104 -5.16 -0.79 15.70
CA LYS A 104 -5.18 -2.00 16.54
C LYS A 104 -6.47 -2.08 17.34
N MET A 105 -6.87 -1.00 18.01
CA MET A 105 -8.11 -0.92 18.78
C MET A 105 -9.33 -1.20 17.89
N ALA A 106 -9.36 -0.65 16.67
CA ALA A 106 -10.43 -0.89 15.71
C ALA A 106 -10.52 -2.37 15.28
N ARG A 107 -9.39 -3.08 15.17
CA ARG A 107 -9.37 -4.53 14.85
C ARG A 107 -9.72 -5.41 16.04
N ALA A 108 -9.31 -5.01 17.25
CA ALA A 108 -9.58 -5.73 18.49
C ALA A 108 -11.01 -5.51 19.01
N SER A 109 -11.72 -4.49 18.50
CA SER A 109 -13.11 -4.22 18.87
C SER A 109 -14.03 -5.36 18.44
N GLU A 110 -14.63 -6.03 19.42
CA GLU A 110 -15.66 -7.06 19.22
C GLU A 110 -16.95 -6.52 18.59
N LYS A 111 -17.14 -5.20 18.56
CA LYS A 111 -18.33 -4.55 18.01
C LYS A 111 -18.45 -4.63 16.47
N GLY A 112 -17.55 -5.39 15.82
CA GLY A 112 -17.63 -5.76 14.42
C GLY A 112 -17.20 -4.64 13.47
N GLY A 113 -16.06 -4.82 12.81
CA GLY A 113 -15.77 -4.09 11.57
C GLY A 113 -16.81 -4.46 10.51
N SER A 114 -17.48 -3.46 9.93
CA SER A 114 -18.44 -3.62 8.83
C SER A 114 -19.42 -4.79 9.04
N LEU A 115 -20.44 -4.60 9.88
CA LEU A 115 -21.71 -5.27 9.64
C LEU A 115 -22.15 -4.88 8.24
N HIS A 116 -21.97 -5.76 7.26
CA HIS A 116 -22.59 -5.60 5.96
C HIS A 116 -24.09 -5.76 6.17
N THR A 117 -24.78 -4.67 6.51
CA THR A 117 -26.23 -4.57 6.46
C THR A 117 -26.69 -4.21 5.05
N GLY A 118 -26.01 -4.74 4.02
CA GLY A 118 -26.55 -4.73 2.66
C GLY A 118 -27.63 -5.80 2.58
N GLY A 119 -28.70 -5.63 3.35
CA GLY A 119 -29.82 -6.55 3.40
C GLY A 119 -30.22 -6.92 1.97
N ALA A 120 -30.17 -8.22 1.67
CA ALA A 120 -30.68 -8.72 0.41
C ALA A 120 -32.18 -8.45 0.38
N ILE A 121 -32.60 -7.44 -0.40
CA ILE A 121 -34.02 -7.17 -0.64
C ILE A 121 -34.48 -8.17 -1.70
N SER A 122 -35.49 -8.98 -1.36
CA SER A 122 -36.06 -9.94 -2.30
C SER A 122 -36.61 -9.23 -3.55
N GLN A 123 -36.61 -9.91 -4.69
CA GLN A 123 -37.18 -9.39 -5.94
C GLN A 123 -38.66 -8.99 -5.78
N VAL A 124 -39.39 -9.68 -4.90
CA VAL A 124 -40.81 -9.40 -4.59
C VAL A 124 -40.97 -8.02 -3.96
N THR A 125 -40.16 -7.72 -2.93
CA THR A 125 -40.18 -6.43 -2.23
C THR A 125 -39.78 -5.25 -3.14
N ARG A 126 -39.06 -5.50 -4.25
CA ARG A 126 -38.73 -4.48 -5.25
C ARG A 126 -39.89 -4.18 -6.20
N LYS A 127 -40.72 -5.18 -6.52
CA LYS A 127 -41.89 -5.03 -7.41
C LYS A 127 -43.03 -4.25 -6.77
N GLU A 128 -43.20 -4.35 -5.45
CA GLU A 128 -44.25 -3.63 -4.72
C GLU A 128 -43.96 -2.13 -4.52
N ARG A 129 -42.74 -1.68 -4.84
CA ARG A 129 -42.30 -0.28 -4.72
C ARG A 129 -42.25 0.46 -6.06
N MET A 130 -42.64 -0.18 -7.16
CA MET A 130 -42.86 0.43 -8.48
C MET A 130 -44.36 0.55 -8.73
#